data_AF-A0A1B9SCM3-F1
#
_entry.id   AF-A0A1B9SCM3-F1
#
_cell.length_a   1.000
_cell.length_b   1.000
_cell.length_c   1.000
_cell.angle_alpha   90.00
_cell.angle_beta   90.00
_cell.angle_gamma   90.00
#
_symmetry.space_group_name_H-M   'P 1'
#
loop_
_entity.id
_entity.type
_entity.pdbx_description
1 polymer ?
#
loop_
_entity_poly.entity_id
_entity_poly.type
_entity_poly.pdbx_seq_one_letter_code
_entity_poly.pdbx_strand_id
1 'polypeptide(L)'
;MIEAGIATGLRPIEWKDAWIEDNVLHVPNAKFRPGISGNGEMRELLLDDEAISESHLNAVFRVLEALHGVEWDDVGQNVRRALAGAKKKLQRMGLVTKKQMKTRLYDARHQFAANAKLSLNYAGGEVAAAMGHRSAVTAHVAYGNRKKGRAGIAVKPSIQSVNNVDEKSLEKLAKSVSKASSTSANKPSFKSVQKVGSSQENQPRGERPRSVRIKPDGPTFG
;
A
#
# COMPACT_ATOMS: atom_id res chain seq x y z
N MET A 1 10.65 3.12 10.96
CA MET A 1 10.63 3.42 9.51
C MET A 1 9.48 2.74 8.76
N ILE A 2 9.30 1.40 8.81
CA ILE A 2 8.21 0.75 8.04
C ILE A 2 6.84 1.31 8.41
N GLU A 3 6.51 1.35 9.69
CA GLU A 3 5.23 1.87 10.19
C GLU A 3 5.03 3.35 9.85
N ALA A 4 6.02 4.20 10.16
CA ALA A 4 6.03 5.61 9.78
C ALA A 4 5.83 5.82 8.26
N GLY A 5 6.48 5.01 7.42
CA GLY A 5 6.34 5.07 5.96
C GLY A 5 4.97 4.59 5.45
N ILE A 6 4.30 3.69 6.17
CA ILE A 6 2.91 3.30 5.88
C ILE A 6 1.95 4.43 6.27
N ALA A 7 2.24 5.15 7.35
CA ALA A 7 1.43 6.27 7.82
C ALA A 7 1.53 7.50 6.91
N THR A 8 2.74 7.84 6.45
CA THR A 8 3.04 9.13 5.82
C THR A 8 3.44 9.05 4.35
N GLY A 9 3.83 7.87 3.86
CA GLY A 9 4.27 7.67 2.48
C GLY A 9 5.66 8.18 2.14
N LEU A 10 6.44 8.68 3.11
CA LEU A 10 7.80 9.20 2.85
C LEU A 10 8.74 8.13 2.27
N ARG A 11 9.61 8.56 1.35
CA ARG A 11 10.76 7.74 0.92
C ARG A 11 11.83 7.74 2.01
N PRO A 12 12.68 6.69 2.09
CA PRO A 12 13.77 6.65 3.05
C PRO A 12 14.66 7.90 3.04
N ILE A 13 14.97 8.45 1.87
CA ILE A 13 15.78 9.66 1.72
C ILE A 13 15.05 10.96 2.10
N GLU A 14 13.71 10.96 2.14
CA GLU A 14 12.94 12.17 2.46
C GLU A 14 12.94 12.47 3.97
N TRP A 15 13.33 11.53 4.82
CA TRP A 15 13.32 11.70 6.27
C TRP A 15 14.40 12.66 6.79
N LYS A 16 15.52 12.81 6.07
CA LYS A 16 16.67 13.58 6.56
C LYS A 16 16.35 15.06 6.77
N ASP A 17 15.50 15.61 5.90
CA ASP A 17 15.14 17.04 5.89
C ASP A 17 13.65 17.24 6.23
N ALA A 18 12.97 16.21 6.73
CA ALA A 18 11.58 16.33 7.16
C ALA A 18 11.50 16.83 8.61
N TRP A 19 10.45 17.58 8.93
CA TRP A 19 10.16 18.05 10.28
C TRP A 19 8.65 18.21 10.50
N ILE A 20 8.25 18.31 11.76
CA ILE A 20 6.86 18.57 12.15
C ILE A 20 6.80 19.93 12.83
N GLU A 21 5.84 20.76 12.42
CA GLU A 21 5.51 22.06 13.00
C GLU A 21 3.99 22.22 12.96
N ASP A 22 3.36 22.64 14.06
CA ASP A 22 1.91 22.90 14.14
C ASP A 22 1.01 21.81 13.54
N ASN A 23 1.30 20.54 13.85
CA ASN A 23 0.60 19.35 13.34
C ASN A 23 0.70 19.13 11.82
N VAL A 24 1.68 19.75 11.18
CA VAL A 24 2.02 19.61 9.77
C VAL A 24 3.38 18.96 9.63
N LEU A 25 3.43 17.85 8.90
CA LEU A 25 4.68 17.22 8.50
C LEU A 25 5.15 17.85 7.17
N HIS A 26 6.22 18.64 7.26
CA HIS A 26 6.90 19.27 6.14
C HIS A 26 7.90 18.30 5.53
N VAL A 27 7.84 18.12 4.21
CA VAL A 27 8.64 17.11 3.52
C VAL A 27 9.22 17.64 2.22
N PRO A 28 10.54 17.78 2.13
CA PRO A 28 11.21 18.02 0.87
C PRO A 28 10.99 16.87 -0.11
N ASN A 29 10.61 17.21 -1.34
CA ASN A 29 10.36 16.25 -2.39
C ASN A 29 11.69 15.80 -3.01
N ALA A 30 12.17 14.60 -2.63
CA ALA A 30 13.44 14.04 -3.11
C ALA A 30 13.55 13.84 -4.63
N LYS A 31 12.46 13.99 -5.39
CA LYS A 31 12.46 13.95 -6.86
C LYS A 31 11.99 15.25 -7.49
N PHE A 32 11.99 16.35 -6.74
CA PHE A 32 11.62 17.63 -7.30
C PHE A 32 12.61 18.05 -8.38
N ARG A 33 12.07 18.43 -9.53
CA ARG A 33 12.76 19.13 -10.60
C ARG A 33 11.78 20.12 -11.20
N PRO A 34 12.08 21.43 -11.21
CA PRO A 34 11.17 22.46 -11.69
C PRO A 34 10.59 22.11 -13.07
N GLY A 35 9.26 22.14 -13.18
CA GLY A 35 8.56 21.83 -14.44
C GLY A 35 8.66 20.39 -14.94
N ILE A 36 9.28 19.45 -14.20
CA ILE A 36 9.50 18.07 -14.62
C ILE A 36 8.85 17.08 -13.64
N SER A 37 9.18 17.14 -12.35
CA SER A 37 8.75 16.16 -11.35
C SER A 37 8.60 16.76 -9.96
N GLY A 38 7.79 16.13 -9.11
CA GLY A 38 7.40 16.69 -7.80
C GLY A 38 6.33 17.79 -7.91
N ASN A 39 5.42 17.85 -6.94
CA ASN A 39 4.39 18.91 -6.85
C ASN A 39 4.91 20.14 -6.09
N GLY A 40 6.18 20.51 -6.34
CA GLY A 40 6.90 21.55 -5.59
C GLY A 40 8.17 21.02 -4.91
N GLU A 41 9.00 21.92 -4.43
CA GLU A 41 10.22 21.62 -3.65
C GLU A 41 9.90 20.87 -2.37
N MET A 42 8.77 21.19 -1.77
CA MET A 42 8.26 20.62 -0.54
C MET A 42 6.79 20.25 -0.72
N ARG A 43 6.32 19.31 0.10
CA ARG A 43 4.89 19.06 0.33
C ARG A 43 4.61 19.10 1.82
N GLU A 44 3.37 19.44 2.14
CA GLU A 44 2.86 19.44 3.50
C GLU A 44 1.85 18.30 3.66
N LEU A 45 2.00 17.57 4.75
CA LEU A 45 1.11 16.49 5.15
C LEU A 45 0.52 16.85 6.51
N LEU A 46 -0.75 17.27 6.50
CA LEU A 46 -1.53 17.52 7.70
C LEU A 46 -1.72 16.19 8.43
N LEU A 47 -1.29 16.09 9.69
CA LEU A 47 -1.56 14.93 10.52
C LEU A 47 -3.05 14.93 10.87
N ASP A 48 -3.72 13.80 10.64
CA ASP A 48 -5.16 13.67 10.86
C ASP A 48 -5.39 13.11 12.27
N ASP A 49 -5.63 13.97 13.26
CA ASP A 49 -5.76 13.60 14.68
C ASP A 49 -6.84 12.55 14.95
N GLU A 50 -7.87 12.49 14.11
CA GLU A 50 -8.94 11.49 14.23
C GLU A 50 -8.54 10.11 13.68
N ALA A 51 -7.57 10.06 12.77
CA ALA A 51 -7.20 8.86 12.03
C ALA A 51 -5.78 8.35 12.33
N ILE A 52 -4.89 9.19 12.84
CA ILE A 52 -3.53 8.82 13.19
C ILE A 52 -3.53 8.08 14.54
N SER A 53 -3.02 6.84 14.54
CA SER A 53 -2.84 6.11 15.79
C SER A 53 -1.62 6.63 16.55
N GLU A 54 -1.63 6.48 17.87
CA GLU A 54 -0.46 6.74 18.72
C GLU A 54 0.79 5.95 18.24
N SER A 55 0.59 4.71 17.78
CA SER A 55 1.68 3.89 17.23
C SER A 55 2.29 4.50 15.96
N HIS A 56 1.47 5.03 15.06
CA HIS A 56 1.93 5.72 13.87
C HIS A 56 2.69 6.99 14.24
N LEU A 57 2.15 7.79 15.14
CA LEU A 57 2.76 9.05 15.57
C LEU A 57 4.11 8.81 16.26
N ASN A 58 4.17 7.86 17.21
CA ASN A 58 5.42 7.43 17.85
C ASN A 58 6.43 6.88 16.83
N ALA A 59 5.97 6.13 15.83
CA ALA A 59 6.86 5.64 14.78
C ALA A 59 7.42 6.77 13.90
N VAL A 60 6.63 7.81 13.62
CA VAL A 60 7.06 9.00 12.86
C VAL A 60 8.11 9.76 13.65
N PHE A 61 7.83 10.13 14.90
CA PHE A 61 8.78 10.87 15.74
C PHE A 61 10.11 10.13 15.92
N ARG A 62 10.08 8.83 16.20
CA ARG A 62 11.31 8.02 16.32
C ARG A 62 12.15 8.00 15.04
N VAL A 63 11.53 8.11 13.87
CA VAL A 63 12.25 8.10 12.59
C VAL A 63 12.82 9.48 12.29
N LEU A 64 12.08 10.54 12.59
CA LEU A 64 12.57 11.92 12.51
C LEU A 64 13.78 12.09 13.43
N GLU A 65 13.65 11.75 14.71
CA GLU A 65 14.75 11.83 15.68
C GLU A 65 16.00 11.06 15.23
N ALA A 66 15.81 9.85 14.69
CA ALA A 66 16.94 8.99 14.32
C ALA A 66 17.61 9.34 12.99
N LEU A 67 16.93 10.06 12.08
CA LEU A 67 17.41 10.26 10.71
C LEU A 67 17.50 11.72 10.27
N HIS A 68 17.00 12.66 11.06
CA HIS A 68 17.12 14.08 10.74
C HIS A 68 18.60 14.46 10.61
N GLY A 69 18.95 15.13 9.51
CA GLY A 69 20.33 15.47 9.15
C GLY A 69 21.23 14.29 8.76
N VAL A 70 20.72 13.05 8.71
CA VAL A 70 21.51 11.86 8.38
C VAL A 70 21.38 11.52 6.90
N GLU A 71 22.50 11.52 6.18
CA GLU A 71 22.50 11.15 4.77
C GLU A 71 22.13 9.68 4.57
N TRP A 72 21.14 9.44 3.71
CA TRP A 72 20.62 8.09 3.48
C TRP A 72 21.66 7.14 2.88
N ASP A 73 22.62 7.64 2.13
CA ASP A 73 23.67 6.81 1.53
C ASP A 73 24.62 6.23 2.59
N ASP A 74 24.81 6.93 3.71
CA ASP A 74 25.66 6.48 4.83
C ASP A 74 24.99 5.38 5.65
N VAL A 75 23.69 5.50 5.89
CA VAL A 75 22.96 4.59 6.81
C VAL A 75 22.08 3.57 6.11
N GLY A 76 21.71 3.81 4.85
CA GLY A 76 20.66 3.07 4.18
C GLY A 76 20.95 1.59 4.03
N GLN A 77 22.22 1.22 3.84
CA GLN A 77 22.64 -0.18 3.79
C GLN A 77 22.48 -0.87 5.16
N ASN A 78 22.82 -0.17 6.25
CA ASN A 78 22.66 -0.69 7.62
C ASN A 78 21.17 -0.88 7.96
N VAL A 79 20.31 0.08 7.60
CA VAL A 79 18.86 -0.04 7.79
C VAL A 79 18.28 -1.23 7.01
N ARG A 80 18.70 -1.44 5.75
CA ARG A 80 18.27 -2.59 4.94
C ARG A 80 18.73 -3.92 5.56
N ARG A 81 19.96 -3.99 6.07
CA ARG A 81 20.51 -5.17 6.76
C ARG A 81 19.76 -5.45 8.05
N ALA A 82 19.47 -4.42 8.85
CA ALA A 82 18.67 -4.55 10.08
C ALA A 82 17.28 -5.12 9.79
N LEU A 83 16.59 -4.59 8.77
CA LEU A 83 15.29 -5.12 8.33
C LEU A 83 15.40 -6.59 7.88
N ALA A 84 16.43 -6.94 7.10
CA ALA A 84 16.65 -8.32 6.67
C ALA A 84 16.90 -9.27 7.85
N GLY A 85 17.70 -8.84 8.84
CA GLY A 85 17.96 -9.57 10.08
C GLY A 85 16.68 -9.80 10.89
N ALA A 86 15.89 -8.74 11.10
CA ALA A 86 14.61 -8.81 11.80
C ALA A 86 13.65 -9.79 11.12
N LYS A 87 13.50 -9.70 9.79
CA LYS A 87 12.67 -10.63 9.01
C LYS A 87 13.14 -12.09 9.15
N LYS A 88 14.45 -12.35 9.08
CA LYS A 88 15.00 -13.71 9.29
C LYS A 88 14.66 -14.25 10.68
N LYS A 89 14.77 -13.41 11.72
CA LYS A 89 14.39 -13.80 13.09
C LYS A 89 12.91 -14.16 13.17
N LEU A 90 12.04 -13.29 12.65
CA LEU A 90 10.59 -13.53 12.62
C LEU A 90 10.22 -14.78 11.82
N GLN A 91 10.93 -15.06 10.72
CA GLN A 91 10.69 -16.25 9.90
C GLN A 91 11.01 -17.53 10.67
N ARG A 92 12.11 -17.57 11.41
CA ARG A 92 12.46 -18.72 12.27
C ARG A 92 11.42 -18.93 13.38
N MET A 93 10.79 -17.86 13.84
CA MET A 93 9.69 -17.91 14.82
C MET A 93 8.33 -18.27 14.20
N GLY A 94 8.24 -18.46 12.88
CA GLY A 94 6.97 -18.75 12.19
C GLY A 94 6.01 -17.55 12.10
N LEU A 95 6.45 -16.33 12.46
CA LEU A 95 5.60 -15.13 12.52
C LEU A 95 5.45 -14.42 11.17
N VAL A 96 6.23 -14.80 10.16
CA VAL A 96 6.14 -14.24 8.81
C VAL A 96 6.25 -15.32 7.74
N THR A 97 5.47 -15.15 6.69
CA THR A 97 5.43 -16.04 5.52
C THR A 97 6.59 -15.77 4.55
N LYS A 98 6.89 -16.74 3.68
CA LYS A 98 7.86 -16.57 2.57
C LYS A 98 7.54 -15.37 1.67
N LYS A 99 6.25 -15.00 1.54
CA LYS A 99 5.83 -13.81 0.78
C LYS A 99 6.21 -12.52 1.49
N GLN A 100 5.97 -12.41 2.79
CA GLN A 100 6.34 -11.25 3.62
C GLN A 100 7.86 -11.07 3.71
N MET A 101 8.64 -12.14 3.53
CA MET A 101 10.11 -12.03 3.45
C MET A 101 10.59 -11.16 2.28
N LYS A 102 9.80 -11.02 1.21
CA LYS A 102 10.14 -10.20 0.04
C LYS A 102 9.91 -8.70 0.26
N THR A 103 9.29 -8.30 1.38
CA THR A 103 8.99 -6.90 1.68
C THR A 103 10.26 -6.08 1.88
N ARG A 104 10.32 -4.89 1.27
CA ARG A 104 11.40 -3.90 1.31
C ARG A 104 10.92 -2.62 1.98
N LEU A 105 11.85 -1.74 2.33
CA LEU A 105 11.53 -0.42 2.91
C LEU A 105 10.55 0.39 2.03
N TYR A 106 10.81 0.41 0.72
CA TYR A 106 9.97 1.13 -0.26
C TYR A 106 8.55 0.57 -0.39
N ASP A 107 8.30 -0.65 0.06
CA ASP A 107 6.96 -1.23 0.02
C ASP A 107 6.02 -0.56 1.04
N ALA A 108 6.55 0.10 2.07
CA ALA A 108 5.78 0.94 2.99
C ALA A 108 5.08 2.09 2.23
N ARG A 109 5.82 2.78 1.35
CA ARG A 109 5.26 3.83 0.49
C ARG A 109 4.24 3.28 -0.52
N HIS A 110 4.45 2.07 -1.04
CA HIS A 110 3.45 1.43 -1.89
C HIS A 110 2.16 1.10 -1.12
N GLN A 111 2.28 0.72 0.15
CA GLN A 111 1.12 0.49 1.02
C GLN A 111 0.41 1.79 1.36
N PHE A 112 1.14 2.85 1.72
CA PHE A 112 0.57 4.18 1.94
C PHE A 112 -0.25 4.63 0.72
N ALA A 113 0.32 4.54 -0.48
CA ALA A 113 -0.39 4.91 -1.71
C ALA A 113 -1.66 4.06 -1.95
N ALA A 114 -1.65 2.78 -1.57
CA ALA A 114 -2.84 1.94 -1.67
C ALA A 114 -3.93 2.37 -0.68
N ASN A 115 -3.55 2.73 0.55
CA ASN A 115 -4.45 3.27 1.57
C ASN A 115 -5.01 4.64 1.13
N ALA A 116 -4.15 5.54 0.68
CA ALA A 116 -4.50 6.86 0.17
C ALA A 116 -5.51 6.78 -0.98
N LYS A 117 -5.34 5.84 -1.91
CA LYS A 117 -6.30 5.59 -2.99
C LYS A 117 -7.68 5.16 -2.49
N LEU A 118 -7.84 4.66 -1.27
CA LEU A 118 -9.14 4.34 -0.68
C LEU A 118 -9.76 5.55 0.03
N SER A 119 -8.93 6.27 0.79
CA SER A 119 -9.38 7.26 1.78
C SER A 119 -9.38 8.70 1.26
N LEU A 120 -8.59 9.02 0.23
CA LEU A 120 -8.46 10.36 -0.33
C LEU A 120 -9.18 10.51 -1.67
N ASN A 121 -9.43 11.75 -2.07
CA ASN A 121 -9.93 12.11 -3.38
C ASN A 121 -8.89 11.81 -4.46
N TYR A 122 -8.99 10.58 -4.95
CA TYR A 122 -8.04 10.03 -5.89
C TYR A 122 -8.04 10.74 -7.25
N ALA A 123 -9.22 11.10 -7.76
CA ALA A 123 -9.36 11.82 -9.03
C ALA A 123 -9.05 13.32 -8.89
N GLY A 124 -9.23 13.90 -7.70
CA GLY A 124 -8.94 15.29 -7.38
C GLY A 124 -7.48 15.58 -7.01
N GLY A 125 -6.58 14.62 -7.12
CA GLY A 125 -5.14 14.85 -6.99
C GLY A 125 -4.56 14.71 -5.58
N GLU A 126 -5.38 14.48 -4.56
CA GLU A 126 -4.89 14.36 -3.18
C GLU A 126 -3.87 13.23 -3.01
N VAL A 127 -4.08 12.09 -3.66
CA VAL A 127 -3.10 10.99 -3.62
C VAL A 127 -1.79 11.38 -4.29
N ALA A 128 -1.83 12.15 -5.37
CA ALA A 128 -0.62 12.62 -6.05
C ALA A 128 0.13 13.62 -5.17
N ALA A 129 -0.60 14.55 -4.56
CA ALA A 129 -0.09 15.56 -3.65
C ALA A 129 0.57 14.95 -2.41
N ALA A 130 -0.13 14.03 -1.72
CA ALA A 130 0.39 13.37 -0.53
C ALA A 130 1.67 12.56 -0.82
N MET A 131 1.76 12.03 -2.05
CA MET A 131 2.91 11.30 -2.53
C MET A 131 4.01 12.21 -3.09
N GLY A 132 3.85 13.52 -3.17
CA GLY A 132 4.88 14.39 -3.74
C GLY A 132 5.05 14.22 -5.25
N HIS A 133 3.96 13.99 -5.99
CA HIS A 133 3.99 13.82 -7.44
C HIS A 133 3.30 14.96 -8.16
N ARG A 134 3.98 15.47 -9.20
CA ARG A 134 3.38 16.40 -10.16
C ARG A 134 2.24 15.77 -10.95
N SER A 135 2.41 14.53 -11.40
CA SER A 135 1.45 13.85 -12.27
C SER A 135 0.58 12.87 -11.49
N ALA A 136 -0.74 13.08 -11.57
CA ALA A 136 -1.73 12.18 -10.99
C ALA A 136 -1.71 10.79 -11.66
N VAL A 137 -1.41 10.74 -12.97
CA VAL A 137 -1.25 9.48 -13.70
C VAL A 137 -0.04 8.69 -13.18
N THR A 138 1.06 9.35 -12.83
CA THR A 138 2.21 8.67 -12.24
C THR A 138 1.86 8.06 -10.87
N ALA A 139 1.09 8.79 -10.05
CA ALA A 139 0.59 8.25 -8.79
C ALA A 139 -0.35 7.03 -8.98
N HIS A 140 -1.10 6.99 -10.09
CA HIS A 140 -1.92 5.85 -10.47
C HIS A 140 -1.10 4.59 -10.73
N VAL A 141 -0.19 4.66 -11.71
CA VAL A 141 0.43 3.50 -12.33
C VAL A 141 1.56 2.93 -11.46
N ALA A 142 2.34 3.78 -10.80
CA ALA A 142 3.58 3.36 -10.16
C ALA A 142 3.42 2.74 -8.76
N TYR A 143 2.22 2.74 -8.18
CA TYR A 143 2.01 2.40 -6.78
C TYR A 143 0.90 1.38 -6.54
N GLY A 144 0.86 0.85 -5.30
CA GLY A 144 -0.05 -0.21 -4.87
C GLY A 144 -1.49 0.00 -5.35
N ASN A 145 -2.12 -1.12 -5.72
CA ASN A 145 -3.50 -1.13 -6.19
C ASN A 145 -4.46 -0.83 -5.03
N ARG A 146 -5.48 0.00 -5.26
CA ARG A 146 -6.53 0.36 -4.30
C ARG A 146 -7.11 -0.85 -3.56
N LYS A 147 -7.27 -2.00 -4.24
CA LYS A 147 -7.78 -3.26 -3.66
C LYS A 147 -6.92 -3.84 -2.52
N LYS A 148 -5.67 -3.40 -2.38
CA LYS A 148 -4.74 -3.83 -1.32
C LYS A 148 -4.58 -2.78 -0.22
N GLY A 149 -5.29 -1.66 -0.34
CA GLY A 149 -5.30 -0.62 0.68
C GLY A 149 -6.06 -1.08 1.93
N ARG A 150 -5.78 -0.40 3.02
CA ARG A 150 -6.53 -0.45 4.27
C ARG A 150 -7.24 0.89 4.44
N ALA A 151 -8.42 0.88 5.02
CA ALA A 151 -9.16 2.10 5.32
C ALA A 151 -8.46 2.93 6.40
N GLY A 152 -8.70 4.24 6.40
CA GLY A 152 -8.00 5.21 7.25
C GLY A 152 -6.68 5.65 6.63
N ILE A 153 -6.34 6.92 6.80
CA ILE A 153 -5.04 7.46 6.42
C ILE A 153 -4.61 8.45 7.50
N ALA A 154 -3.37 8.32 7.95
CA ALA A 154 -2.85 9.11 9.06
C ALA A 154 -2.57 10.58 8.67
N VAL A 155 -2.53 10.88 7.37
CA VAL A 155 -2.19 12.22 6.87
C VAL A 155 -3.03 12.59 5.65
N LYS A 156 -3.28 13.89 5.49
CA LYS A 156 -3.90 14.50 4.31
C LYS A 156 -2.93 15.52 3.70
N PRO A 157 -2.87 15.66 2.36
CA PRO A 157 -2.06 16.73 1.76
C PRO A 157 -2.68 18.10 2.06
N SER A 158 -1.85 19.15 2.17
CA SER A 158 -2.36 20.52 2.18
C SER A 158 -3.02 20.90 0.85
N ILE A 159 -3.95 21.86 0.88
CA ILE A 159 -4.60 22.36 -0.33
C ILE A 159 -3.58 22.93 -1.33
N GLN A 160 -2.53 23.58 -0.83
CA GLN A 160 -1.44 24.08 -1.66
C GLN A 160 -0.71 22.95 -2.40
N SER A 161 -0.45 21.84 -1.69
CA SER A 161 0.16 20.65 -2.28
C SER A 161 -0.71 20.02 -3.37
N VAL A 162 -2.04 20.08 -3.22
CA VAL A 162 -3.03 19.61 -4.22
C VAL A 162 -3.04 20.51 -5.45
N ASN A 163 -3.06 21.83 -5.26
CA ASN A 163 -3.06 22.81 -6.36
C ASN A 163 -1.79 22.72 -7.23
N ASN A 164 -0.69 22.24 -6.68
CA ASN A 164 0.56 22.04 -7.42
C ASN A 164 0.58 20.77 -8.31
N VAL A 165 -0.49 19.97 -8.30
CA VAL A 165 -0.62 18.79 -9.17
C VAL A 165 -1.07 19.22 -10.59
N ASP A 166 -0.45 18.65 -11.62
CA ASP A 166 -0.70 19.02 -13.02
C ASP A 166 -2.15 18.71 -13.44
N GLU A 167 -2.89 19.77 -13.79
CA GLU A 167 -4.31 19.71 -14.18
C GLU A 167 -4.55 18.76 -15.36
N LYS A 168 -3.70 18.81 -16.39
CA LYS A 168 -3.82 17.92 -17.56
C LYS A 168 -3.71 16.46 -17.17
N SER A 169 -2.87 16.13 -16.19
CA SER A 169 -2.75 14.77 -15.65
C SER A 169 -3.99 14.36 -14.84
N LEU A 170 -4.62 15.29 -14.12
CA LEU A 170 -5.85 15.06 -13.38
C LEU A 170 -7.01 14.75 -14.33
N GLU A 171 -7.19 15.54 -15.38
CA GLU A 171 -8.22 15.28 -16.40
C GLU A 171 -8.06 13.90 -17.04
N LYS A 172 -6.83 13.53 -17.40
CA LYS A 172 -6.52 12.22 -17.98
C LYS A 172 -6.85 11.09 -17.00
N LEU A 173 -6.54 11.27 -15.72
CA LEU A 173 -6.86 10.28 -14.70
C LEU A 173 -8.36 10.16 -14.50
N ALA A 174 -9.08 11.28 -14.39
CA ALA A 174 -10.53 11.32 -14.23
C ALA A 174 -11.24 10.60 -15.38
N LYS A 175 -10.85 10.88 -16.64
CA LYS A 175 -11.34 10.18 -17.84
C LYS A 175 -11.07 8.67 -17.80
N SER A 176 -9.90 8.26 -17.29
CA SER A 176 -9.53 6.85 -17.19
C SER A 176 -10.34 6.12 -16.12
N VAL A 177 -10.56 6.77 -14.97
CA VAL A 177 -11.36 6.23 -13.86
C VAL A 177 -12.84 6.12 -14.27
N SER A 178 -13.41 7.12 -14.94
CA SER A 178 -14.80 7.12 -15.40
C SER A 178 -15.05 6.04 -16.46
N LYS A 179 -14.11 5.83 -17.39
CA LYS A 179 -14.17 4.74 -18.38
C LYS A 179 -14.13 3.36 -17.71
N ALA A 180 -13.33 3.20 -16.66
CA ALA A 180 -13.25 1.92 -15.93
C ALA A 180 -14.54 1.60 -15.15
N SER A 181 -15.20 2.62 -14.58
CA SER A 181 -16.49 2.45 -13.91
C SER A 181 -17.61 2.10 -14.88
N SER A 182 -17.70 2.77 -16.04
CA SER A 182 -18.74 2.48 -17.04
C SER A 182 -18.57 1.09 -17.68
N THR A 183 -17.33 0.66 -17.92
CA THR A 183 -17.04 -0.68 -18.46
C THR A 183 -17.40 -1.79 -17.45
N SER A 184 -17.29 -1.52 -16.15
CA SER A 184 -17.66 -2.47 -15.10
C SER A 184 -19.18 -2.58 -14.91
N ALA A 185 -19.93 -1.52 -15.23
CA ALA A 185 -21.40 -1.52 -15.23
C ALA A 185 -22.00 -2.32 -16.41
N ASN A 186 -21.30 -2.38 -17.55
CA ASN A 186 -21.78 -3.05 -18.77
C ASN A 186 -21.36 -4.52 -18.92
N LYS A 187 -20.82 -5.17 -17.87
CA LYS A 187 -20.61 -6.62 -17.93
C LYS A 187 -21.94 -7.35 -17.73
N PRO A 188 -22.43 -8.14 -18.71
CA PRO A 188 -23.62 -8.94 -18.52
C PRO A 188 -23.38 -9.92 -17.37
N SER A 189 -24.24 -9.84 -16.35
CA SER A 189 -24.36 -10.82 -15.29
C SER A 189 -24.75 -12.16 -15.92
N PHE A 190 -23.79 -13.09 -16.04
CA PHE A 190 -24.12 -14.49 -16.27
C PHE A 190 -24.99 -14.96 -15.11
N LYS A 191 -26.31 -15.03 -15.33
CA LYS A 191 -27.27 -15.57 -14.38
C LYS A 191 -26.89 -17.03 -14.09
N SER A 192 -26.80 -17.33 -12.79
CA SER A 192 -26.72 -18.65 -12.23
C SER A 192 -27.81 -19.57 -12.81
N VAL A 193 -27.41 -20.69 -13.40
CA VAL A 193 -28.31 -21.79 -13.76
C VAL A 193 -28.90 -22.35 -12.46
N GLN A 194 -30.17 -22.07 -12.22
CA GLN A 194 -30.96 -22.73 -11.18
C GLN A 194 -31.13 -24.20 -11.58
N LYS A 195 -30.53 -25.10 -10.81
CA LYS A 195 -30.76 -26.54 -10.90
C LYS A 195 -32.11 -26.82 -10.24
N VAL A 196 -33.15 -26.99 -11.05
CA VAL A 196 -34.49 -27.40 -10.62
C VAL A 196 -34.39 -28.82 -10.06
N GLY A 197 -34.80 -28.98 -8.80
CA GLY A 197 -34.97 -30.28 -8.17
C GLY A 197 -36.24 -30.96 -8.67
N SER A 198 -36.16 -32.26 -8.93
CA SER A 198 -37.30 -33.15 -9.03
C SER A 198 -37.09 -34.30 -8.06
N SER A 199 -37.97 -34.38 -7.07
CA SER A 199 -38.11 -35.45 -6.10
C SER A 199 -38.52 -36.76 -6.77
N GLN A 200 -37.98 -37.89 -6.31
CA GLN A 200 -38.71 -39.15 -6.30
C GLN A 200 -38.24 -40.07 -5.15
N GLU A 201 -39.23 -40.78 -4.63
CA GLU A 201 -39.32 -41.48 -3.35
C GLU A 201 -38.82 -42.93 -3.39
N ASN A 202 -38.45 -43.42 -2.19
CA ASN A 202 -38.61 -44.78 -1.64
C ASN A 202 -37.72 -45.99 -2.05
N GLN A 203 -37.01 -46.47 -1.00
CA GLN A 203 -36.93 -47.86 -0.50
C GLN A 203 -35.75 -48.80 -0.89
N PRO A 204 -35.41 -49.82 -0.05
CA PRO A 204 -34.09 -49.91 0.58
C PRO A 204 -33.25 -51.19 0.31
N ARG A 205 -32.08 -51.24 0.98
CA ARG A 205 -31.15 -52.36 1.29
C ARG A 205 -30.14 -52.77 0.21
N GLY A 206 -28.88 -52.82 0.64
CA GLY A 206 -27.77 -53.52 -0.02
C GLY A 206 -26.45 -53.24 0.68
N GLU A 207 -26.02 -54.15 1.54
CA GLU A 207 -24.71 -54.15 2.20
C GLU A 207 -23.52 -54.25 1.23
N ARG A 208 -22.33 -53.94 1.78
CA ARG A 208 -20.94 -54.34 1.43
C ARG A 208 -20.07 -53.24 0.78
N PRO A 209 -18.74 -53.35 0.86
CA PRO A 209 -17.91 -53.38 2.07
C PRO A 209 -16.84 -52.27 2.05
N ARG A 210 -16.21 -52.01 3.21
CA ARG A 210 -15.11 -51.03 3.36
C ARG A 210 -13.91 -51.43 2.49
N SER A 211 -13.48 -50.53 1.60
CA SER A 211 -12.20 -50.65 0.90
C SER A 211 -11.06 -50.11 1.77
N VAL A 212 -10.19 -51.02 2.21
CA VAL A 212 -8.90 -50.71 2.80
C VAL A 212 -7.97 -50.30 1.65
N ARG A 213 -7.47 -49.05 1.67
CA ARG A 213 -6.37 -48.64 0.78
C ARG A 213 -5.10 -48.48 1.60
N ILE A 214 -4.21 -49.45 1.37
CA ILE A 214 -2.84 -49.56 1.85
C ILE A 214 -2.02 -48.39 1.28
N LYS A 215 -1.20 -47.75 2.13
CA LYS A 215 -0.17 -46.79 1.72
C LYS A 215 1.02 -47.56 1.14
N PRO A 216 1.60 -47.16 -0.01
CA PRO A 216 2.94 -47.58 -0.37
C PRO A 216 3.99 -46.60 0.13
N ASP A 217 5.02 -47.18 0.75
CA ASP A 217 6.27 -46.57 1.22
C ASP A 217 7.18 -46.07 0.07
N GLY A 218 7.94 -45.01 0.36
CA GLY A 218 9.26 -44.71 -0.26
C GLY A 218 9.27 -44.24 -1.72
N PRO A 219 10.27 -43.42 -2.13
CA PRO A 219 11.67 -43.80 -2.02
C PRO A 219 12.60 -42.75 -1.40
N THR A 220 13.65 -43.26 -0.76
CA THR A 220 14.89 -42.59 -0.38
C THR A 220 15.85 -42.46 -1.57
N PHE A 221 16.35 -41.26 -1.80
CA PHE A 221 17.62 -40.95 -2.47
C PHE A 221 18.17 -39.73 -1.72
N GLY A 222 19.41 -39.69 -1.23
CA GLY A 222 20.65 -40.07 -1.89
C GLY A 222 21.44 -38.78 -2.06
#